data_AF-A0A4S0N3Q0-F1
#
_entry.id   AF-A0A4S0N3Q0-F1
#
_cell.length_a   1.000
_cell.length_b   1.000
_cell.length_c   1.000
_cell.angle_alpha   90.00
_cell.angle_beta   90.00
_cell.angle_gamma   90.00
#
_symmetry.space_group_name_H-M   'P 1'
#
loop_
_entity.id
_entity.type
_entity.pdbx_description
1 polymer ?
#
loop_
_entity_poly.entity_id
_entity_poly.type
_entity_poly.pdbx_seq_one_letter_code
_entity_poly.pdbx_strand_id
1 'polypeptide(L)' 'MGSADFILVINLFVAGLLAAAFMTIAIHDVGRVSARWMAFAYGLGMAYFAMEFS' A
#
# COMPACT_ATOMS: atom_id res chain seq x y z
N MET A 1 -7.30 18.86 12.31
CA MET A 1 -7.31 18.17 11.00
C MET A 1 -8.04 19.01 9.98
N GLY A 2 -7.37 19.39 8.88
CA GLY A 2 -8.00 20.03 7.73
C GLY A 2 -8.44 19.01 6.66
N SER A 3 -9.11 19.46 5.60
CA SER A 3 -9.56 18.60 4.48
C SER A 3 -8.43 17.81 3.81
N ALA A 4 -7.22 18.36 3.77
CA ALA A 4 -6.03 17.68 3.24
C ALA A 4 -5.67 16.41 4.03
N ASP A 5 -5.77 16.45 5.36
CA ASP A 5 -5.48 15.31 6.24
C ASP A 5 -6.48 14.16 6.00
N PHE A 6 -7.75 14.52 5.79
CA PHE A 6 -8.80 13.56 5.46
C PHE A 6 -8.54 12.84 4.13
N ILE A 7 -8.15 13.58 3.10
CA ILE A 7 -7.81 13.03 1.77
C ILE A 7 -6.56 12.13 1.88
N LEU A 8 -5.58 12.53 2.69
CA LEU A 8 -4.36 11.79 2.93
C LEU A 8 -4.64 10.44 3.60
N VAL A 9 -5.44 10.42 4.67
CA VAL A 9 -5.86 9.18 5.35
C VAL A 9 -6.59 8.23 4.41
N ILE A 10 -7.48 8.74 3.55
CA ILE A 10 -8.16 7.92 2.55
C ILE A 10 -7.16 7.30 1.58
N ASN A 11 -6.21 8.08 1.06
CA ASN A 11 -5.18 7.57 0.14
C ASN A 11 -4.31 6.50 0.80
N LEU A 12 -3.94 6.70 2.07
CA LEU A 12 -3.19 5.72 2.84
C LEU A 12 -3.99 4.41 3.03
N PHE A 13 -5.28 4.52 3.32
CA PHE A 13 -6.16 3.37 3.46
C PHE A 13 -6.32 2.60 2.15
N VAL A 14 -6.52 3.30 1.04
CA VAL A 14 -6.60 2.70 -0.31
C VAL A 14 -5.28 2.01 -0.68
N ALA A 15 -4.13 2.65 -0.40
CA ALA A 15 -2.82 2.05 -0.61
C ALA A 15 -2.63 0.75 0.19
N GLY A 16 -3.09 0.71 1.44
CA GLY A 16 -3.05 -0.49 2.28
C GLY A 16 -3.95 -1.61 1.76
N LEU A 17 -5.18 -1.31 1.35
CA LEU A 17 -6.08 -2.29 0.71
C LEU A 17 -5.48 -2.86 -0.56
N LEU A 18 -4.86 -2.01 -1.38
CA LEU A 18 -4.25 -2.41 -2.63
C LEU A 18 -2.99 -3.24 -2.42
N ALA A 19 -2.16 -2.89 -1.41
CA ALA A 19 -1.07 -3.73 -0.95
C ALA A 19 -1.57 -5.12 -0.54
N ALA A 20 -2.63 -5.20 0.27
CA ALA A 20 -3.20 -6.46 0.74
C ALA A 20 -3.77 -7.31 -0.42
N ALA A 21 -4.44 -6.69 -1.39
CA ALA A 21 -4.96 -7.38 -2.56
C ALA A 21 -3.81 -7.99 -3.40
N PHE A 22 -2.78 -7.20 -3.70
CA PHE A 22 -1.62 -7.69 -4.44
C PHE A 22 -0.80 -8.72 -3.68
N MET A 23 -0.69 -8.57 -2.35
CA MET A 23 -0.07 -9.55 -1.46
C MET A 23 -0.82 -10.88 -1.52
N THR A 24 -2.16 -10.84 -1.49
CA THR A 24 -3.01 -12.04 -1.58
C THR A 24 -2.78 -12.76 -2.90
N ILE A 25 -2.74 -12.03 -4.01
CA ILE A 25 -2.44 -12.59 -5.35
C ILE A 25 -1.02 -13.15 -5.41
N ALA A 26 -0.04 -12.43 -4.86
CA ALA A 26 1.35 -12.86 -4.82
C ALA A 26 1.58 -14.16 -4.02
N ILE A 27 0.79 -14.38 -2.96
CA ILE A 27 0.84 -15.60 -2.15
C ILE A 27 0.18 -16.78 -2.88
N HIS A 28 -0.97 -16.56 -3.52
CA HIS A 28 -1.71 -17.63 -4.20
C HIS A 28 -1.15 -18.01 -5.58
N ASP A 29 -0.57 -17.04 -6.30
CA ASP A 29 -0.05 -17.22 -7.66
C ASP A 29 1.39 -16.70 -7.72
N VAL A 30 2.32 -17.51 -7.20
CA VAL A 30 3.76 -17.19 -7.06
C VAL A 30 4.42 -16.91 -8.43
N GLY A 31 3.81 -17.34 -9.53
CA GLY A 31 4.26 -17.05 -10.89
C GLY A 31 4.05 -15.60 -11.32
N ARG A 32 3.19 -14.84 -10.64
CA ARG A 32 2.90 -13.44 -10.98
C ARG A 32 3.88 -12.48 -10.32
N VAL A 33 5.08 -12.38 -10.90
CA VAL A 33 6.14 -11.43 -10.48
C VAL A 33 5.61 -9.99 -10.38
N SER A 34 4.73 -9.57 -11.29
CA SER A 34 4.11 -8.23 -11.28
C SER A 34 3.31 -7.93 -10.00
N ALA A 35 2.55 -8.92 -9.48
CA ALA A 35 1.76 -8.74 -8.27
C ALA A 35 2.65 -8.55 -7.01
N ARG A 36 3.77 -9.26 -6.95
CA ARG A 36 4.77 -9.09 -5.87
C ARG A 36 5.37 -7.69 -5.87
N TRP A 37 5.71 -7.18 -7.05
CA TRP A 37 6.24 -5.82 -7.19
C TRP A 37 5.22 -4.75 -6.81
N MET A 38 3.94 -4.92 -7.17
CA MET A 38 2.90 -3.98 -6.74
C MET A 38 2.67 -4.02 -5.23
N ALA A 39 2.58 -5.21 -4.63
CA ALA A 39 2.46 -5.34 -3.17
C ALA A 39 3.64 -4.66 -2.45
N PHE A 40 4.85 -4.84 -2.97
CA PHE A 40 6.05 -4.22 -2.42
C PHE A 40 6.05 -2.70 -2.57
N ALA A 41 5.66 -2.16 -3.74
CA ALA A 41 5.60 -0.73 -3.97
C ALA A 41 4.58 -0.03 -3.06
N TYR A 42 3.37 -0.60 -2.91
CA TYR A 42 2.36 -0.07 -1.99
C TYR A 42 2.79 -0.18 -0.52
N GLY A 43 3.40 -1.30 -0.13
CA GLY A 43 3.97 -1.48 1.21
C GLY A 43 5.09 -0.49 1.52
N LEU A 44 6.00 -0.25 0.56
CA LEU A 44 7.08 0.73 0.69
C LEU A 44 6.53 2.16 0.81
N GLY A 45 5.47 2.50 0.06
CA GLY A 45 4.78 3.77 0.17
C GLY A 45 4.17 4.00 1.56
N MET A 46 3.54 2.98 2.16
CA MET A 46 3.06 3.07 3.54
C MET A 46 4.20 3.18 4.56
N ALA A 47 5.31 2.47 4.35
CA ALA A 47 6.47 2.54 5.25
C ALA A 47 7.14 3.92 5.22
N TYR A 48 7.26 4.52 4.04
CA TYR A 48 7.74 5.90 3.89
C TYR A 48 6.84 6.88 4.64
N PHE A 49 5.52 6.76 4.47
CA PHE A 49 4.57 7.57 5.22
C PHE A 49 4.74 7.40 6.74
N ALA A 50 4.87 6.16 7.22
CA ALA A 50 5.10 5.92 8.65
C ALA A 50 6.42 6.54 9.16
N MET A 51 7.46 6.60 8.32
CA MET A 51 8.75 7.23 8.66
C MET A 51 8.70 8.76 8.62
N GLU A 52 7.97 9.36 7.67
CA GLU A 52 7.87 10.83 7.53
C GLU A 52 6.99 11.45 8.62
N PHE A 53 6.03 10.69 9.16
CA PHE A 53 5.06 11.14 10.17
C PHE A 53 5.29 10.52 11.56
N SER A 54 6.40 9.81 11.77
CA SER A 54 6.89 9.38 13.09
C SER A 54 7.84 10.41 13.70
#